data_AF-A0AA36E0N7-F1
#
_entry.id   AF-A0AA36E0N7-F1
#
_cell.length_a   1.000
_cell.length_b   1.000
_cell.length_c   1.000
_cell.angle_alpha   90.00
_cell.angle_beta   90.00
_cell.angle_gamma   90.00
#
_symmetry.space_group_name_H-M   'P 1'
#
loop_
_entity.id
_entity.type
_entity.pdbx_description
1 polymer ?
#
loop_
_entity_poly.entity_id
_entity_poly.type
_entity_poly.pdbx_seq_one_letter_code
_entity_poly.pdbx_strand_id
1 'polypeptide(L)'
;MDLSNDLFRQKVHIAFQCLKDVILRHRMLLYIIKDLPMLEEASITDSGRRGRLSLSGEKLAEVKKGWVSSAMETVKSEMNRIEVPASVSQCHIPVLDMPISGYVMKGVTLVVMEMNGLHDEKDSLMNSEDDGSEDKEEAAYTEAVMEILEKHKDRMKVLL
;
A
#
# COMPACT_ATOMS: atom_id res chain seq x y z
N MET A 1 -0.53 -31.13 11.51
CA MET A 1 -0.70 -29.85 10.79
C MET A 1 -0.73 -28.76 11.84
N ASP A 2 0.27 -27.89 11.85
CA ASP A 2 0.38 -26.82 12.85
C ASP A 2 -0.59 -25.68 12.50
N LEU A 3 -1.61 -25.48 13.32
CA LEU A 3 -2.63 -24.44 13.20
C LEU A 3 -2.03 -23.03 13.02
N SER A 4 -0.85 -22.80 13.59
CA SER A 4 -0.06 -21.57 13.49
C SER A 4 0.44 -21.30 12.05
N ASN A 5 0.83 -22.35 11.33
CA ASN A 5 1.33 -22.23 9.95
C ASN A 5 0.18 -21.95 8.96
N ASP A 6 -0.98 -22.57 9.18
CA ASP A 6 -2.15 -22.36 8.32
C ASP A 6 -2.74 -20.95 8.46
N LEU A 7 -2.86 -20.44 9.69
CA LEU A 7 -3.30 -19.06 9.95
C LEU A 7 -2.30 -18.05 9.35
N PHE A 8 -1.01 -18.38 9.42
CA PHE A 8 0.06 -17.58 8.85
C PHE A 8 -0.04 -17.48 7.32
N ARG A 9 -0.16 -18.62 6.62
CA ARG A 9 -0.34 -18.65 5.15
C ARG A 9 -1.61 -17.92 4.73
N GLN A 10 -2.67 -18.00 5.54
CA GLN A 10 -3.91 -17.27 5.30
C GLN A 10 -3.68 -15.75 5.36
N LYS A 11 -2.96 -15.23 6.36
CA LYS A 11 -2.67 -13.79 6.46
C LYS A 11 -1.82 -13.27 5.31
N VAL A 12 -0.79 -14.01 4.92
CA VAL A 12 0.03 -13.67 3.74
C VAL A 12 -0.84 -13.68 2.48
N HIS A 13 -1.68 -14.70 2.30
CA HIS A 13 -2.61 -14.75 1.17
C HIS A 13 -3.56 -13.55 1.15
N ILE A 14 -4.10 -13.13 2.30
CA ILE A 14 -4.92 -11.92 2.42
C ILE A 14 -4.12 -10.69 1.97
N ALA A 15 -2.88 -10.52 2.44
CA ALA A 15 -2.02 -9.40 2.03
C ALA A 15 -1.82 -9.36 0.50
N PHE A 16 -1.62 -10.52 -0.14
CA PHE A 16 -1.54 -10.60 -1.60
C PHE A 16 -2.85 -10.23 -2.30
N GLN A 17 -4.02 -10.60 -1.75
CA GLN A 17 -5.30 -10.16 -2.31
C GLN A 17 -5.45 -8.64 -2.17
N CYS A 18 -5.10 -8.06 -1.02
CA CYS A 18 -5.09 -6.61 -0.83
C CYS A 18 -4.21 -5.91 -1.87
N LEU A 19 -3.02 -6.45 -2.14
CA LEU A 19 -2.15 -5.90 -3.19
C LEU A 19 -2.81 -5.95 -4.56
N LYS A 20 -3.41 -7.09 -4.94
CA LYS A 20 -4.13 -7.21 -6.21
C LYS A 20 -5.26 -6.19 -6.33
N ASP A 21 -6.00 -5.96 -5.26
CA ASP A 21 -7.08 -4.99 -5.23
C ASP A 21 -6.54 -3.55 -5.37
N VAL A 22 -5.42 -3.22 -4.73
CA VAL A 22 -4.75 -1.92 -4.89
C VAL A 22 -4.26 -1.73 -6.33
N ILE A 23 -3.63 -2.74 -6.94
CA ILE A 23 -3.20 -2.71 -8.33
C ILE A 23 -4.39 -2.47 -9.26
N LEU A 24 -5.52 -3.15 -9.03
CA LEU A 24 -6.73 -2.95 -9.83
C LEU A 24 -7.27 -1.52 -9.70
N ARG A 25 -7.38 -0.99 -8.47
CA ARG A 25 -7.80 0.40 -8.22
C ARG A 25 -6.87 1.39 -8.93
N HIS A 26 -5.56 1.17 -8.84
CA HIS A 26 -4.56 2.01 -9.51
C HIS A 26 -4.73 1.99 -11.04
N ARG A 27 -4.93 0.82 -11.65
CA ARG A 27 -5.20 0.68 -13.09
C ARG A 27 -6.48 1.41 -13.51
N MET A 28 -7.56 1.23 -12.76
CA MET A 28 -8.82 1.92 -13.02
C MET A 28 -8.63 3.44 -12.95
N LEU A 29 -7.93 3.94 -11.94
CA LEU A 29 -7.62 5.36 -11.80
C LEU A 29 -6.86 5.90 -13.02
N LEU A 30 -5.83 5.19 -13.48
CA LEU A 30 -5.04 5.58 -14.64
C LEU A 30 -5.87 5.65 -15.95
N TYR A 31 -6.84 4.76 -16.14
CA TYR A 31 -7.78 4.86 -17.25
C TYR A 31 -8.70 6.08 -17.11
N ILE A 32 -9.25 6.31 -15.91
CA ILE A 32 -10.13 7.47 -15.63
C ILE A 32 -9.40 8.78 -15.89
N ILE A 33 -8.15 8.92 -15.40
CA ILE A 33 -7.33 10.12 -15.58
C ILE A 33 -7.08 10.41 -17.06
N LYS A 34 -6.87 9.37 -17.86
CA LYS A 34 -6.66 9.49 -19.30
C LYS A 34 -7.89 10.04 -20.01
N ASP A 35 -9.07 9.56 -19.64
CA ASP A 35 -10.33 9.92 -20.28
C ASP A 35 -10.92 11.24 -19.73
N LEU A 36 -10.52 11.66 -18.52
CA LEU A 36 -10.99 12.87 -17.84
C LEU A 36 -9.83 13.86 -17.58
N PRO A 37 -9.36 14.59 -18.61
CA PRO A 37 -8.21 15.50 -18.47
C PRO A 37 -8.47 16.67 -17.51
N MET A 38 -9.74 17.02 -17.25
CA MET A 38 -10.15 18.10 -16.33
C MET A 38 -10.36 17.62 -14.89
N LEU A 39 -10.10 16.35 -14.57
CA LEU A 39 -10.29 15.79 -13.22
C LEU A 39 -9.39 16.49 -12.19
N GLU A 40 -9.93 17.10 -11.14
CA GLU A 40 -9.11 17.80 -10.12
C GLU A 40 -8.79 16.91 -8.91
N GLU A 41 -9.65 15.92 -8.67
CA GLU A 41 -9.56 14.95 -7.60
C GLU A 41 -10.22 13.63 -8.04
N ALA A 42 -9.68 12.51 -7.58
CA ALA A 42 -10.29 11.20 -7.74
C ALA A 42 -10.05 10.36 -6.49
N SER A 43 -11.10 9.67 -6.02
CA SER A 43 -11.00 8.68 -4.96
C SER A 43 -11.74 7.40 -5.36
N ILE A 44 -11.07 6.26 -5.19
CA ILE A 44 -11.64 4.93 -5.44
C ILE A 44 -11.59 4.16 -4.12
N THR A 45 -12.77 3.75 -3.65
CA THR A 45 -12.93 2.89 -2.47
C THR A 45 -13.94 1.79 -2.78
N ASP A 46 -13.86 0.66 -2.08
CA ASP A 46 -14.89 -0.37 -2.20
C ASP A 46 -16.12 -0.03 -1.35
N SER A 47 -17.21 -0.78 -1.56
CA SER A 47 -18.47 -0.57 -0.85
C SER A 47 -18.37 -0.78 0.67
N GLY A 48 -17.36 -1.52 1.13
CA GLY A 48 -17.06 -1.74 2.54
C GLY A 48 -16.08 -0.73 3.13
N ARG A 49 -15.62 0.25 2.34
CA ARG A 49 -14.55 1.21 2.68
C ARG A 49 -13.23 0.53 3.08
N ARG A 50 -12.97 -0.69 2.60
CA ARG A 50 -11.76 -1.47 2.89
C ARG A 50 -10.63 -1.12 1.94
N GLY A 51 -10.08 0.07 2.16
CA GLY A 51 -9.01 0.63 1.35
C GLY A 51 -9.53 1.72 0.42
N ARG A 52 -8.69 2.73 0.26
CA ARG A 52 -8.96 3.94 -0.52
C ARG A 52 -7.72 4.29 -1.32
N LEU A 53 -7.90 4.61 -2.59
CA LEU A 53 -6.87 5.23 -3.42
C LEU A 53 -7.38 6.62 -3.79
N SER A 54 -6.73 7.66 -3.26
CA SER A 54 -7.06 9.06 -3.54
C SER A 54 -5.91 9.76 -4.25
N LEU A 55 -6.23 10.63 -5.20
CA LEU A 55 -5.26 11.45 -5.92
C LEU A 55 -5.86 12.82 -6.20
N SER A 56 -5.17 13.87 -5.78
CA SER A 56 -5.61 15.26 -5.94
C SER A 56 -4.41 16.18 -6.17
N GLY A 57 -4.69 17.41 -6.60
CA GLY A 57 -3.69 18.50 -6.65
C GLY A 57 -2.46 18.18 -7.50
N GLU A 58 -1.27 18.44 -6.94
CA GLU A 58 0.01 18.30 -7.63
C GLU A 58 0.30 16.84 -8.03
N LYS A 59 0.03 15.88 -7.13
CA LYS A 59 0.20 14.44 -7.40
C LYS A 59 -0.64 14.00 -8.62
N LEU A 60 -1.86 14.52 -8.75
CA LEU A 60 -2.70 14.25 -9.92
C LEU A 60 -2.15 14.89 -11.20
N ALA A 61 -1.64 16.12 -11.11
CA ALA A 61 -1.05 16.82 -12.25
C ALA A 61 0.21 16.11 -12.78
N GLU A 62 1.05 15.58 -11.89
CA GLU A 62 2.24 14.79 -12.23
C GLU A 62 1.87 13.50 -12.97
N VAL A 63 0.94 12.73 -12.41
CA VAL A 63 0.45 11.49 -13.03
C VAL A 63 -0.16 11.77 -14.41
N LYS A 64 -0.97 12.84 -14.54
CA LYS A 64 -1.52 13.26 -15.83
C LYS A 64 -0.43 13.56 -16.86
N LYS A 65 0.57 14.35 -16.48
CA LYS A 65 1.66 14.77 -17.39
C LYS A 65 2.43 13.55 -17.90
N GLY A 66 2.75 12.58 -17.04
CA GLY A 66 3.46 11.36 -17.43
C GLY A 66 2.60 10.38 -18.22
N TRP A 67 1.36 10.18 -17.81
CA TRP A 67 0.48 9.14 -18.35
C TRP A 67 -0.21 9.53 -19.66
N VAL A 68 -0.72 10.77 -19.76
CA VAL A 68 -1.41 11.26 -20.97
C VAL A 68 -0.42 11.41 -22.13
N SER A 69 0.85 11.70 -21.83
CA SER A 69 1.90 11.89 -22.84
C SER A 69 2.54 10.58 -23.33
N SER A 70 2.25 9.45 -22.68
CA SER A 70 2.91 8.17 -22.96
C SER A 70 2.18 7.37 -24.05
N ALA A 71 2.96 6.76 -24.95
CA ALA A 71 2.42 5.83 -25.95
C ALA A 71 1.78 4.60 -25.26
N MET A 72 0.73 4.04 -25.87
CA MET A 72 -0.03 2.92 -25.28
C MET A 72 0.83 1.67 -25.00
N GLU A 73 1.90 1.47 -25.76
CA GLU A 73 2.87 0.38 -25.54
C GLU A 73 3.72 0.61 -24.29
N THR A 74 4.16 1.85 -24.05
CA THR A 74 4.88 2.25 -22.82
C THR A 74 3.98 2.08 -21.60
N VAL A 75 2.72 2.48 -21.70
CA VAL A 75 1.68 2.31 -20.66
C VAL A 75 1.51 0.84 -20.27
N LYS A 76 1.44 -0.08 -21.23
CA LYS A 76 1.34 -1.53 -20.94
C LYS A 76 2.58 -2.06 -20.21
N SER A 77 3.78 -1.63 -20.61
CA SER A 77 5.03 -2.05 -19.98
C SER A 77 5.11 -1.58 -18.52
N GLU A 78 4.78 -0.31 -18.25
CA GLU A 78 4.75 0.23 -16.88
C GLU A 78 3.68 -0.47 -16.02
N MET A 79 2.52 -0.76 -16.61
CA MET A 79 1.43 -1.45 -15.94
C MET A 79 1.75 -2.92 -15.58
N ASN A 80 2.69 -3.56 -16.28
CA ASN A 80 3.18 -4.90 -15.96
C ASN A 80 4.23 -4.89 -14.83
N ARG A 81 4.99 -3.81 -14.65
CA ARG A 81 5.94 -3.66 -13.53
C ARG A 81 5.24 -3.58 -12.18
N ILE A 82 4.05 -2.97 -12.17
CA ILE A 82 3.19 -2.82 -10.99
C ILE A 82 2.59 -4.18 -10.52
N GLU A 83 2.61 -5.23 -11.35
CA GLU A 83 1.93 -6.49 -11.04
C GLU A 83 2.71 -7.47 -10.16
N VAL A 84 4.04 -7.38 -10.12
CA VAL A 84 4.88 -8.38 -9.43
C VAL A 84 5.84 -7.70 -8.45
N PRO A 85 5.66 -7.91 -7.14
CA PRO A 85 6.63 -7.47 -6.14
C PRO A 85 8.02 -8.04 -6.44
N ALA A 86 9.03 -7.17 -6.36
CA ALA A 86 10.45 -7.49 -6.41
C ALA A 86 10.90 -8.27 -5.18
N SER A 87 10.43 -7.85 -4.01
CA SER A 87 10.74 -8.46 -2.73
C SER A 87 9.47 -8.51 -1.89
N VAL A 88 9.36 -9.55 -1.06
CA VAL A 88 8.31 -9.61 -0.06
C VAL A 88 8.97 -9.92 1.27
N SER A 89 8.76 -9.06 2.25
CA SER A 89 9.23 -9.26 3.61
C SER A 89 8.08 -9.17 4.60
N GLN A 90 8.25 -9.76 5.77
CA GLN A 90 7.18 -9.78 6.76
C GLN A 90 7.67 -10.00 8.19
N CYS A 91 6.86 -9.60 9.15
CA CYS A 91 7.04 -9.99 10.54
C CYS A 91 5.69 -10.29 11.21
N HIS A 92 5.75 -11.08 12.27
CA HIS A 92 4.62 -11.29 13.16
C HIS A 92 4.97 -10.79 14.55
N ILE A 93 4.09 -9.97 15.13
CA ILE A 93 4.24 -9.34 16.43
C ILE A 93 3.04 -9.77 17.29
N PRO A 94 3.26 -10.60 18.33
CA PRO A 94 2.18 -11.10 19.17
C PRO A 94 1.40 -10.00 19.89
N VAL A 95 2.09 -8.93 20.31
CA VAL A 95 1.53 -7.75 20.97
C VAL A 95 2.33 -6.55 20.52
N LEU A 96 1.65 -5.51 20.02
CA LEU A 96 2.22 -4.24 19.59
C LEU A 96 1.57 -3.13 20.42
N ASP A 97 2.40 -2.37 21.14
CA ASP A 97 1.98 -1.19 21.88
C ASP A 97 2.02 0.03 20.95
N MET A 98 0.95 0.83 20.97
CA MET A 98 0.75 1.98 20.10
C MET A 98 0.93 3.26 20.92
N PRO A 99 2.13 3.89 20.90
CA PRO A 99 2.46 4.95 21.86
C PRO A 99 1.71 6.28 21.66
N ILE A 100 1.28 6.59 20.44
CA ILE A 100 0.54 7.81 20.09
C ILE A 100 -0.94 7.66 20.47
N SER A 101 -1.58 6.56 20.07
CA SER A 101 -3.01 6.33 20.36
C SER A 101 -3.27 5.68 21.72
N GLY A 102 -2.26 5.09 22.34
CA GLY A 102 -2.37 4.33 23.60
C GLY A 102 -3.01 2.95 23.44
N TYR A 103 -3.29 2.52 22.20
CA TYR A 103 -3.87 1.20 21.94
C TYR A 103 -2.86 0.06 22.06
N VAL A 104 -3.37 -1.16 22.18
CA VAL A 104 -2.58 -2.39 22.13
C VAL A 104 -3.18 -3.30 21.08
N MET A 105 -2.42 -3.58 20.02
CA MET A 105 -2.83 -4.53 18.98
C MET A 105 -2.27 -5.92 19.27
N LYS A 106 -3.10 -6.95 19.12
CA LYS A 106 -2.71 -8.35 19.36
C LYS A 106 -2.65 -9.13 18.06
N GLY A 107 -1.59 -9.93 17.90
CA GLY A 107 -1.41 -10.85 16.79
C GLY A 107 -1.21 -10.14 15.45
N VAL A 108 -0.45 -9.04 15.44
CA VAL A 108 -0.19 -8.22 14.24
C VAL A 108 0.72 -8.98 13.28
N THR A 109 0.41 -8.90 11.99
CA THR A 109 1.28 -9.40 10.93
C THR A 109 1.48 -8.27 9.93
N LEU A 110 2.71 -7.81 9.78
CA LEU A 110 3.08 -6.84 8.75
C LEU A 110 3.67 -7.62 7.56
N VAL A 111 3.21 -7.30 6.36
CA VAL A 111 3.78 -7.77 5.11
C VAL A 111 4.13 -6.55 4.27
N VAL A 112 5.39 -6.42 3.88
CA VAL A 112 5.92 -5.36 3.04
C VAL A 112 6.25 -5.97 1.69
N MET A 113 5.65 -5.44 0.63
CA MET A 113 5.86 -5.88 -0.75
C MET A 113 6.49 -4.72 -1.51
N GLU A 114 7.74 -4.86 -1.92
CA GLU A 114 8.46 -3.83 -2.66
C GLU A 114 8.31 -4.11 -4.16
N MET A 115 8.02 -3.10 -4.98
CA MET A 115 7.86 -3.24 -6.43
C MET A 115 9.15 -2.91 -7.19
N ASN A 116 9.42 -3.64 -8.28
CA ASN A 116 10.61 -3.41 -9.11
C ASN A 116 10.54 -2.04 -9.79
N GLY A 117 11.57 -1.20 -9.61
CA GLY A 117 11.68 0.13 -10.25
C GLY A 117 11.42 1.33 -9.33
N LEU A 118 10.97 1.11 -8.09
CA LEU A 118 10.87 2.12 -7.03
C LEU A 118 12.11 2.05 -6.12
N HIS A 119 13.28 2.33 -6.67
CA HIS A 119 14.55 1.99 -6.00
C HIS A 119 15.04 3.04 -4.97
N ASP A 120 14.33 4.15 -4.78
CA ASP A 120 14.76 5.27 -3.91
C ASP A 120 13.79 5.61 -2.76
N GLU A 121 12.83 4.73 -2.46
CA GLU A 121 11.68 5.09 -1.63
C GLU A 121 11.59 4.32 -0.30
N LYS A 122 12.70 3.86 0.27
CA LYS A 122 12.65 3.29 1.63
C LYS A 122 12.18 4.32 2.68
N ASP A 123 12.38 5.60 2.39
CA ASP A 123 11.86 6.74 3.16
C ASP A 123 10.39 7.06 2.83
N SER A 124 9.82 6.56 1.73
CA SER A 124 8.42 6.87 1.34
C SER A 124 7.39 6.29 2.32
N LEU A 125 7.68 5.12 2.89
CA LEU A 125 6.83 4.45 3.89
C LEU A 125 6.76 5.25 5.20
N MET A 126 7.78 6.06 5.50
CA MET A 126 7.83 6.95 6.65
C MET A 126 7.35 8.38 6.31
N ASN A 127 7.41 8.76 5.03
CA ASN A 127 6.97 10.05 4.51
C ASN A 127 5.53 10.03 3.97
N SER A 128 4.70 9.07 4.37
CA SER A 128 3.26 9.18 4.13
C SER A 128 2.75 10.38 4.92
N GLU A 129 2.77 11.55 4.28
CA GLU A 129 2.12 12.76 4.78
C GLU A 129 0.69 12.35 5.13
N ASP A 130 0.37 12.50 6.42
CA ASP A 130 -0.99 12.41 6.91
C ASP A 130 -1.83 13.39 6.09
N ASP A 131 -2.63 12.86 5.18
CA ASP A 131 -3.57 13.57 4.28
C ASP A 131 -4.68 14.29 5.09
N GLY A 132 -4.50 14.52 6.39
CA GLY A 132 -5.56 14.96 7.27
C GLY A 132 -6.76 14.01 7.20
N SER A 133 -6.49 12.70 7.02
CA SER A 133 -7.58 11.73 7.03
C SER A 133 -8.20 11.76 8.42
N GLU A 134 -9.42 12.27 8.55
CA GLU A 134 -10.17 12.26 9.82
C GLU A 134 -10.51 10.83 10.30
N ASP A 135 -10.05 9.81 9.58
CA ASP A 135 -10.28 8.40 9.88
C ASP A 135 -9.29 7.90 10.95
N LYS A 136 -9.81 7.82 12.18
CA LYS A 136 -9.08 7.29 13.33
C LYS A 136 -8.53 5.88 13.09
N GLU A 137 -9.17 5.08 12.23
CA GLU A 137 -8.72 3.73 11.92
C GLU A 137 -7.46 3.76 11.03
N GLU A 138 -7.45 4.63 10.02
CA GLU A 138 -6.29 4.82 9.13
C GLU A 138 -5.08 5.33 9.92
N ALA A 139 -5.27 6.31 10.80
CA ALA A 139 -4.23 6.81 11.70
C ALA A 139 -3.65 5.71 12.60
N ALA A 140 -4.48 4.81 13.12
CA ALA A 140 -4.02 3.68 13.93
C ALA A 140 -3.22 2.66 13.11
N TYR A 141 -3.58 2.39 11.86
CA TYR A 141 -2.74 1.51 11.01
C TYR A 141 -1.41 2.16 10.65
N THR A 142 -1.40 3.47 10.36
CA THR A 142 -0.18 4.22 10.06
C THR A 142 0.78 4.21 11.25
N GLU A 143 0.29 4.50 12.44
CA GLU A 143 1.09 4.40 13.67
C GLU A 143 1.65 2.98 13.86
N ALA A 144 0.85 1.94 13.61
CA ALA A 144 1.29 0.56 13.78
C ALA A 144 2.42 0.22 12.81
N VAL A 145 2.30 0.63 11.55
CA VAL A 145 3.33 0.41 10.54
C VAL A 145 4.63 1.13 10.94
N MET A 146 4.55 2.40 11.36
CA MET A 146 5.73 3.17 11.78
C MET A 146 6.44 2.51 12.96
N GLU A 147 5.70 2.17 14.03
CA GLU A 147 6.26 1.54 15.22
C GLU A 147 6.97 0.21 14.88
N ILE A 148 6.39 -0.59 13.98
CA ILE A 148 6.98 -1.86 13.54
C ILE A 148 8.27 -1.62 12.74
N LEU A 149 8.24 -0.68 11.78
CA LEU A 149 9.39 -0.40 10.93
C LEU A 149 10.56 0.24 11.70
N GLU A 150 10.27 0.97 12.78
CA GLU A 150 11.28 1.56 13.65
C GLU A 150 11.87 0.55 14.65
N LYS A 151 11.02 -0.20 15.37
CA LYS A 151 11.47 -0.99 16.53
C LYS A 151 11.53 -2.49 16.32
N HIS A 152 10.92 -3.00 15.25
CA HIS A 152 10.79 -4.43 14.99
C HIS A 152 11.30 -4.86 13.62
N LYS A 153 12.08 -3.99 12.96
CA LYS A 153 12.66 -4.24 11.64
C LYS A 153 13.56 -5.48 11.60
N ASP A 154 14.25 -5.80 12.70
CA ASP A 154 15.08 -7.00 12.87
C ASP A 154 14.27 -8.31 12.76
N ARG A 155 12.97 -8.24 13.03
CA ARG A 155 12.06 -9.39 12.96
C ARG A 155 11.52 -9.62 11.54
N MET A 156 11.84 -8.73 10.60
CA MET A 156 11.42 -8.85 9.20
C MET A 156 12.19 -9.98 8.52
N LYS A 157 11.46 -10.90 7.91
CA LYS A 157 11.99 -12.01 7.13
C LYS A 157 11.56 -11.87 5.69
N VAL A 158 12.53 -11.92 4.79
CA VAL A 158 12.30 -11.97 3.34
C VAL A 158 11.73 -13.35 2.97
N LEU A 159 10.68 -13.35 2.16
CA LEU A 159 9.97 -14.53 1.65
C LEU A 159 10.24 -14.77 0.16
N LEU A 160 10.53 -13.70 -0.58
CA LEU A 160 10.83 -13.67 -2.02
C LEU A 160 12.05 -12.79 -2.24
#